data_AF-A0A938VKJ7-F1
#
_entry.id   AF-A0A938VKJ7-F1
#
_cell.length_a   1.000
_cell.length_b   1.000
_cell.length_c   1.000
_cell.angle_alpha   90.00
_cell.angle_beta   90.00
_cell.angle_gamma   90.00
#
_symmetry.space_group_name_H-M   'P 1'
#
loop_
_entity.id
_entity.type
_entity.pdbx_description
1 polymer ?
#
loop_
_entity_poly.entity_id
_entity_poly.type
_entity_poly.pdbx_seq_one_letter_code
_entity_poly.pdbx_strand_id
1 'polypeptide(L)'
;MSDQYSARGRSKVRIWKTLLFVFVLILVAGIFFSFRTSVAGAVVRFFLYMVWSLDVFGRVIPEQGLWVGLLILILYIAVGSFYGKSSKVEKSRMGASQVKGQVEAMAEWVEGRRRGVYFKWQIASLLGGIHQAIQNHRGNGGSEPPNEEVRAYLDAGINSSYADYPTPDLFEKAQPTPFDIELEQVVEYLEEQMTPLQKG
;
A
#
# COMPACT_ATOMS: atom_id res chain seq x y z
N MET A 1 -26.83 -57.52 -68.10
CA MET A 1 -25.36 -57.59 -68.30
C MET A 1 -24.87 -56.18 -68.57
N SER A 2 -24.89 -55.30 -67.55
CA SER A 2 -24.75 -53.84 -67.80
C SER A 2 -24.32 -52.98 -66.59
N ASP A 3 -23.92 -53.55 -65.44
CA ASP A 3 -23.72 -52.75 -64.20
C ASP A 3 -22.27 -52.68 -63.66
N GLN A 4 -21.26 -53.09 -64.44
CA GLN A 4 -19.86 -53.18 -63.95
C GLN A 4 -18.97 -51.94 -64.22
N TYR A 5 -19.44 -50.94 -64.97
CA TYR A 5 -18.56 -49.85 -65.44
C TYR A 5 -18.53 -48.58 -64.57
N SER A 6 -19.43 -48.40 -63.59
CA SER A 6 -19.49 -47.13 -62.82
C SER A 6 -18.61 -47.09 -61.55
N ALA A 7 -18.10 -48.23 -61.08
CA ALA A 7 -17.35 -48.30 -59.82
C ALA A 7 -15.87 -47.86 -59.95
N ARG A 8 -15.30 -47.85 -61.16
CA ARG A 8 -13.87 -47.58 -61.39
C ARG A 8 -13.49 -46.09 -61.37
N GLY A 9 -14.45 -45.19 -61.59
CA GLY A 9 -14.21 -43.75 -61.64
C GLY A 9 -14.13 -43.07 -60.27
N ARG A 10 -14.77 -43.63 -59.23
CA ARG A 10 -14.86 -43.01 -57.90
C ARG A 10 -13.59 -43.18 -57.04
N SER A 11 -12.77 -44.20 -57.28
CA SER A 11 -11.54 -44.42 -56.50
C SER A 11 -10.39 -43.49 -56.92
N LYS A 12 -10.27 -43.17 -58.22
CA LYS A 12 -9.23 -42.27 -58.75
C LYS A 12 -9.29 -40.88 -58.13
N VAL A 13 -10.49 -40.32 -57.94
CA VAL A 13 -10.67 -38.96 -57.38
C VAL A 13 -10.24 -38.91 -55.91
N ARG A 14 -10.43 -39.99 -55.16
CA ARG A 14 -10.04 -40.06 -53.75
C ARG A 14 -8.52 -40.18 -53.59
N ILE A 15 -7.88 -41.00 -54.43
CA ILE A 15 -6.41 -41.17 -54.44
C ILE A 15 -5.72 -39.87 -54.87
N TRP A 16 -6.26 -39.15 -55.86
CA TRP A 16 -5.69 -37.88 -56.31
C TRP A 16 -5.78 -36.80 -55.23
N LYS A 17 -6.90 -36.74 -54.49
CA LYS A 17 -7.04 -35.84 -53.34
C LYS A 17 -6.05 -36.16 -52.21
N THR A 18 -5.83 -37.45 -51.92
CA THR A 18 -4.85 -37.86 -50.92
C THR A 18 -3.42 -37.51 -51.35
N LEU A 19 -3.07 -37.71 -52.62
CA LEU A 19 -1.75 -37.32 -53.15
C LEU A 19 -1.55 -35.80 -53.12
N LEU A 20 -2.57 -35.01 -53.49
CA LEU A 20 -2.51 -33.56 -53.41
C LEU A 20 -2.33 -33.09 -51.95
N PHE A 21 -3.07 -33.70 -51.02
CA PHE A 21 -2.95 -33.38 -49.60
C PHE A 21 -1.55 -33.71 -49.06
N VAL A 22 -1.01 -34.88 -49.37
CA VAL A 22 0.35 -35.27 -48.97
C VAL A 22 1.40 -34.33 -49.59
N PHE A 23 1.24 -33.96 -50.86
CA PHE A 23 2.13 -33.03 -51.53
C PHE A 23 2.11 -31.64 -50.88
N VAL A 24 0.93 -31.11 -50.57
CA VAL A 24 0.78 -29.84 -49.83
C VAL A 24 1.42 -29.94 -48.45
N LEU A 25 1.24 -31.06 -47.76
CA LEU A 25 1.79 -31.28 -46.42
C LEU A 25 3.33 -31.32 -46.43
N ILE A 26 3.93 -31.95 -47.44
CA ILE A 26 5.38 -31.93 -47.68
C ILE A 26 5.88 -30.52 -47.99
N LEU A 27 5.15 -29.75 -48.80
CA LEU A 27 5.48 -28.35 -49.10
C LEU A 27 5.47 -27.48 -47.83
N VAL A 28 4.42 -27.61 -47.01
CA VAL A 28 4.32 -26.89 -45.73
C VAL A 28 5.44 -27.28 -44.78
N ALA A 29 5.75 -28.58 -44.68
CA ALA A 29 6.86 -29.06 -43.86
C ALA A 29 8.22 -28.54 -44.36
N GLY A 30 8.43 -28.48 -45.68
CA GLY A 30 9.64 -27.92 -46.30
C GLY A 30 9.80 -26.43 -46.03
N ILE A 31 8.72 -25.65 -46.16
CA ILE A 31 8.70 -24.22 -45.82
C ILE A 31 9.02 -24.04 -44.34
N PHE A 32 8.38 -24.81 -43.45
CA PHE A 32 8.59 -24.72 -42.01
C PHE A 32 10.04 -25.09 -41.62
N PHE A 33 10.62 -26.09 -42.27
CA PHE A 33 12.01 -26.49 -42.06
C PHE A 33 13.00 -25.40 -42.50
N SER A 34 12.76 -24.74 -43.64
CA SER A 34 13.55 -23.60 -44.12
C SER A 34 13.39 -22.37 -43.21
N PHE A 35 12.19 -22.19 -42.64
CA PHE A 35 11.93 -21.14 -41.66
C PHE A 35 12.66 -21.38 -40.33
N ARG A 36 12.86 -22.64 -39.90
CA ARG A 36 13.52 -22.94 -38.62
C ARG A 36 14.93 -22.34 -38.51
N THR A 37 15.73 -22.41 -39.57
CA THR A 37 17.10 -21.87 -39.58
C THR A 37 17.10 -20.35 -39.66
N SER A 38 16.16 -19.76 -40.42
CA SER A 38 16.03 -18.31 -40.58
C SER A 38 15.46 -17.63 -39.32
N VAL A 39 14.47 -18.25 -38.68
CA VAL A 39 13.85 -17.75 -37.43
C VAL A 39 14.83 -17.83 -36.28
N ALA A 40 15.61 -18.93 -36.16
CA ALA A 40 16.64 -19.02 -35.13
C ALA A 40 17.65 -17.87 -35.25
N GLY A 41 18.12 -17.58 -36.47
CA GLY A 41 19.01 -16.45 -36.72
C GLY A 41 18.37 -15.09 -36.45
N ALA A 42 17.10 -14.89 -36.85
CA ALA A 42 16.37 -13.66 -36.62
C ALA A 42 16.10 -13.40 -35.14
N VAL A 43 15.71 -14.43 -34.39
CA VAL A 43 15.45 -14.36 -32.94
C VAL A 43 16.75 -14.05 -32.20
N VAL A 44 17.86 -14.73 -32.52
CA VAL A 44 19.16 -14.43 -31.91
C VAL A 44 19.60 -12.99 -32.19
N ARG A 45 19.43 -12.50 -33.43
CA ARG A 45 19.71 -11.10 -33.77
C ARG A 45 18.82 -10.14 -32.99
N PHE A 46 17.52 -10.43 -32.88
CA PHE A 46 16.58 -9.60 -32.11
C PHE A 46 17.01 -9.48 -30.65
N PHE A 47 17.32 -10.60 -29.99
CA PHE A 47 17.81 -10.59 -28.62
C PHE A 47 19.16 -9.88 -28.49
N LEU A 48 20.07 -10.06 -29.44
CA LEU A 48 21.36 -9.37 -29.43
C LEU A 48 21.19 -7.85 -29.53
N TYR A 49 20.30 -7.36 -30.40
CA TYR A 49 19.97 -5.93 -30.50
C TYR A 49 19.27 -5.41 -29.25
N MET A 50 18.43 -6.23 -28.59
CA MET A 50 17.76 -5.86 -27.36
C MET A 50 18.75 -5.66 -26.21
N VAL A 51 19.69 -6.60 -26.04
CA VAL A 51 20.76 -6.50 -25.03
C VAL A 51 21.70 -5.34 -25.33
N TRP A 52 22.10 -5.17 -26.60
CA TRP A 52 22.93 -4.04 -27.00
C TRP A 52 22.22 -2.70 -26.78
N SER A 53 20.93 -2.62 -27.07
CA SER A 53 20.13 -1.43 -26.77
C SER A 53 20.10 -1.14 -25.28
N LEU A 54 19.94 -2.15 -24.42
CA LEU A 54 19.98 -1.97 -22.97
C LEU A 54 21.34 -1.44 -22.47
N ASP A 55 22.46 -1.97 -23.00
CA ASP A 55 23.81 -1.48 -22.66
C ASP A 55 24.01 -0.04 -23.15
N VAL A 56 23.52 0.28 -24.35
CA VAL A 56 23.53 1.65 -24.89
C VAL A 56 22.65 2.56 -24.04
N PHE A 57 21.44 2.17 -23.68
CA PHE A 57 20.58 2.96 -22.77
C PHE A 57 21.25 3.17 -21.41
N GLY A 58 21.91 2.14 -20.86
CA GLY A 58 22.66 2.26 -19.61
C GLY A 58 23.84 3.23 -19.69
N ARG A 59 24.53 3.32 -20.84
CA ARG A 59 25.62 4.29 -21.05
C ARG A 59 25.14 5.67 -21.50
N VAL A 60 24.03 5.73 -22.21
CA VAL A 60 23.47 6.96 -22.80
C VAL A 60 22.60 7.71 -21.80
N ILE A 61 22.14 7.09 -20.70
CA ILE A 61 21.68 7.84 -19.53
C ILE A 61 22.92 8.52 -18.95
N PRO A 62 23.20 9.79 -19.28
CA PRO A 62 24.29 10.49 -18.66
C PRO A 62 23.89 10.61 -17.20
N GLU A 63 24.82 10.64 -16.27
CA GLU A 63 24.50 10.86 -14.85
C GLU A 63 23.52 12.05 -14.67
N GLN A 64 23.66 13.06 -15.52
CA GLN A 64 22.78 14.23 -15.64
C GLN A 64 21.32 13.89 -15.92
N GLY A 65 21.01 12.85 -16.70
CA GLY A 65 19.64 12.43 -16.99
C GLY A 65 18.90 11.91 -15.76
N LEU A 66 19.59 11.15 -14.90
CA LEU A 66 19.04 10.71 -13.62
C LEU A 66 18.81 11.90 -12.68
N TRP A 67 19.75 12.83 -12.62
CA TRP A 67 19.59 14.05 -11.82
C TRP A 67 18.43 14.92 -12.32
N VAL A 68 18.28 15.11 -13.63
CA VAL A 68 17.16 15.85 -14.22
C VAL A 68 15.83 15.15 -13.95
N GLY A 69 15.76 13.83 -14.13
CA GLY A 69 14.56 13.04 -13.83
C GLY A 69 14.17 13.12 -12.34
N LEU A 70 15.14 12.99 -11.45
CA LEU A 70 14.94 13.15 -10.00
C LEU A 70 14.47 14.56 -9.65
N LEU A 71 15.05 15.59 -10.27
CA LEU A 71 14.69 16.99 -10.03
C LEU A 71 13.26 17.27 -10.51
N ILE A 72 12.87 16.75 -11.68
CA ILE A 72 11.49 16.82 -12.17
C ILE A 72 10.53 16.11 -11.23
N LEU A 73 10.90 14.93 -10.71
CA LEU A 73 10.08 14.17 -9.76
C LEU A 73 9.88 14.95 -8.44
N ILE A 74 10.96 15.51 -7.89
CA ILE A 74 10.90 16.34 -6.68
C ILE A 74 10.03 17.57 -6.95
N LEU A 75 10.22 18.24 -8.09
CA LEU A 75 9.41 19.40 -8.48
C LEU A 75 7.94 19.02 -8.62
N TYR A 76 7.63 17.88 -9.22
CA TYR A 76 6.27 17.38 -9.38
C TYR A 76 5.60 17.15 -8.01
N ILE A 77 6.30 16.51 -7.07
CA ILE A 77 5.82 16.33 -5.70
C ILE A 77 5.62 17.68 -5.01
N ALA A 78 6.55 18.62 -5.18
CA ALA A 78 6.47 19.95 -4.58
C ALA A 78 5.28 20.76 -5.12
N VAL A 79 5.07 20.76 -6.44
CA VAL A 79 3.92 21.41 -7.08
C VAL A 79 2.62 20.74 -6.65
N GLY A 80 2.56 19.40 -6.64
CA GLY A 80 1.41 18.65 -6.14
C GLY A 80 1.09 18.97 -4.67
N SER A 81 2.11 19.13 -3.83
CA SER A 81 1.97 19.53 -2.43
C SER A 81 1.43 20.96 -2.29
N PHE A 82 1.83 21.86 -3.18
CA PHE A 82 1.37 23.25 -3.18
C PHE A 82 -0.11 23.36 -3.60
N TYR A 83 -0.54 22.59 -4.60
CA TYR A 83 -1.93 22.58 -5.06
C TYR A 83 -2.87 21.78 -4.13
N GLY A 84 -2.37 20.77 -3.41
CA GLY A 84 -3.16 19.94 -2.50
C GLY A 84 -3.57 20.61 -1.17
N LYS A 85 -3.12 21.85 -0.90
CA LYS A 85 -3.38 22.54 0.38
C LYS A 85 -3.87 23.97 0.18
N SER A 86 -4.92 24.15 -0.62
CA SER A 86 -5.83 25.29 -0.44
C SER A 86 -6.69 25.03 0.81
N SER A 87 -6.05 25.11 1.98
CA SER A 87 -6.73 25.19 3.26
C SER A 87 -7.62 26.43 3.24
N LYS A 88 -8.92 26.18 3.17
CA LYS A 88 -9.97 27.13 3.47
C LYS A 88 -9.86 27.48 4.96
N VAL A 89 -8.96 28.42 5.27
CA VAL A 89 -8.89 29.07 6.57
C VAL A 89 -9.97 30.13 6.56
N GLU A 90 -11.16 29.77 7.05
CA GLU A 90 -12.23 30.72 7.32
C GLU A 90 -12.41 30.83 8.84
N LYS A 91 -12.02 32.02 9.33
CA LYS A 91 -12.42 32.74 10.56
C LYS A 91 -12.21 32.04 11.91
N SER A 92 -11.24 32.48 12.72
CA SER A 92 -11.19 33.77 13.44
C SER A 92 -12.29 33.93 14.50
N ARG A 93 -11.89 33.72 15.78
CA ARG A 93 -12.16 34.57 16.96
C ARG A 93 -11.26 34.05 18.09
N MET A 94 -10.06 34.58 18.26
CA MET A 94 -9.74 35.73 19.12
C MET A 94 -10.04 35.44 20.59
N GLY A 95 -9.00 35.03 21.33
CA GLY A 95 -9.03 34.79 22.77
C GLY A 95 -7.64 34.45 23.30
N ALA A 96 -7.01 35.45 23.92
CA ALA A 96 -5.88 35.39 24.85
C ALA A 96 -4.53 34.80 24.37
N SER A 97 -3.52 35.67 24.36
CA SER A 97 -2.12 35.28 24.33
C SER A 97 -1.72 34.67 25.67
N GLN A 98 -1.21 33.44 25.68
CA GLN A 98 -0.28 32.99 26.72
C GLN A 98 0.77 32.06 26.10
N VAL A 99 1.94 32.12 26.70
CA VAL A 99 3.21 31.52 26.26
C VAL A 99 3.04 30.02 26.04
N LYS A 100 3.04 29.57 24.78
CA LYS A 100 2.90 28.16 24.39
C LYS A 100 3.99 27.31 25.04
N GLY A 101 3.59 26.42 25.94
CA GLY A 101 4.44 25.36 26.48
C GLY A 101 4.68 24.26 25.44
N GLN A 102 5.77 23.48 25.60
CA GLN A 102 6.09 22.33 24.73
C GLN A 102 4.93 21.33 24.56
N VAL A 103 4.06 21.24 25.57
CA VAL A 103 2.86 20.39 25.57
C VAL A 103 1.77 20.90 24.62
N GLU A 104 1.71 22.21 24.38
CA GLU A 104 0.71 22.82 23.52
C GLU A 104 1.14 22.79 22.04
N ALA A 105 2.44 22.77 21.78
CA ALA A 105 2.98 22.39 20.47
C ALA A 105 2.73 20.90 20.15
N MET A 106 2.76 20.04 21.17
CA MET A 106 2.37 18.64 21.03
C MET A 106 0.85 18.51 20.82
N ALA A 107 0.04 19.29 21.54
CA ALA A 107 -1.41 19.38 21.31
C ALA A 107 -1.72 19.89 19.90
N GLU A 108 -1.05 20.92 19.39
CA GLU A 108 -1.21 21.42 18.01
C GLU A 108 -0.75 20.41 16.94
N TRP A 109 0.30 19.63 17.23
CA TRP A 109 0.74 18.52 16.38
C TRP A 109 -0.25 17.35 16.40
N VAL A 110 -0.88 17.13 17.55
CA VAL A 110 -1.93 16.14 17.80
C VAL A 110 -3.28 16.63 17.26
N GLU A 111 -3.56 17.94 17.17
CA GLU A 111 -4.78 18.53 16.60
C GLU A 111 -4.77 18.43 15.06
N GLY A 112 -3.57 18.33 14.47
CA GLY A 112 -3.35 17.95 13.06
C GLY A 112 -3.78 16.51 12.70
N ARG A 113 -4.56 15.85 13.57
CA ARG A 113 -5.02 14.44 13.59
C ARG A 113 -5.88 14.05 12.38
N ARG A 114 -5.26 14.01 11.20
CA ARG A 114 -5.61 13.05 10.12
C ARG A 114 -4.59 11.91 9.99
N ARG A 115 -3.71 11.74 10.99
CA ARG A 115 -2.86 10.54 11.07
C ARG A 115 -3.65 9.46 11.80
N GLY A 116 -3.91 8.37 11.08
CA GLY A 116 -4.91 7.35 11.35
C GLY A 116 -4.77 6.58 12.68
N VAL A 117 -5.62 5.56 12.80
CA VAL A 117 -5.87 4.78 14.02
C VAL A 117 -4.59 4.28 14.71
N TYR A 118 -3.53 4.00 13.94
CA TYR A 118 -2.21 3.63 14.46
C TYR A 118 -1.62 4.62 15.48
N PHE A 119 -1.70 5.93 15.22
CA PHE A 119 -1.12 6.92 16.12
C PHE A 119 -1.90 7.01 17.44
N LYS A 120 -3.23 6.93 17.35
CA LYS A 120 -4.09 6.88 18.53
C LYS A 120 -3.83 5.63 19.37
N TRP A 121 -3.67 4.48 18.71
CA TRP A 121 -3.26 3.23 19.37
C TRP A 121 -1.89 3.34 20.02
N GLN A 122 -0.90 3.95 19.37
CA GLN A 122 0.45 4.10 19.92
C GLN A 122 0.44 4.92 21.22
N ILE A 123 -0.35 6.00 21.27
CA ILE A 123 -0.51 6.77 22.51
C ILE A 123 -1.22 5.94 23.58
N ALA A 124 -2.31 5.25 23.22
CA ALA A 124 -3.02 4.38 24.15
C ALA A 124 -2.13 3.27 24.74
N SER A 125 -1.30 2.65 23.91
CA SER A 125 -0.36 1.59 24.32
C SER A 125 0.71 2.11 25.28
N LEU A 126 1.24 3.32 25.03
CA LEU A 126 2.18 3.96 25.94
C LEU A 126 1.54 4.25 27.31
N LEU A 127 0.36 4.88 27.31
CA LEU A 127 -0.35 5.25 28.54
C LEU A 127 -0.84 4.01 29.31
N GLY A 128 -1.29 2.97 28.60
CA GLY A 128 -1.62 1.67 29.18
C GLY A 128 -0.42 1.01 29.83
N GLY A 129 0.75 1.04 29.18
CA GLY A 129 2.00 0.54 29.76
C GLY A 129 2.40 1.28 31.05
N ILE A 130 2.25 2.61 31.07
CA ILE A 130 2.48 3.42 32.27
C ILE A 130 1.50 3.04 33.38
N HIS A 131 0.21 2.91 33.05
CA HIS A 131 -0.81 2.48 34.01
C HIS A 131 -0.49 1.13 34.65
N GLN A 132 -0.10 0.14 33.83
CA GLN A 132 0.30 -1.19 34.31
C GLN A 132 1.55 -1.13 35.19
N ALA A 133 2.54 -0.31 34.82
CA ALA A 133 3.73 -0.09 35.64
C ALA A 133 3.38 0.50 37.01
N ILE A 134 2.51 1.53 37.04
CA ILE A 134 2.03 2.13 38.30
C ILE A 134 1.29 1.10 39.16
N GLN A 135 0.38 0.30 38.57
CA GLN A 135 -0.34 -0.74 39.29
C GLN A 135 0.60 -1.80 39.89
N ASN A 136 1.59 -2.24 39.12
CA ASN A 136 2.59 -3.22 39.57
C ASN A 136 3.43 -2.69 40.74
N HIS A 137 3.73 -1.38 40.76
CA HIS A 137 4.45 -0.74 41.86
C HIS A 137 3.56 -0.44 43.07
N ARG A 138 2.25 -0.21 42.88
CA ARG A 138 1.31 0.19 43.94
C ARG A 138 0.71 -0.99 44.71
N GLY A 139 0.85 -2.22 44.22
CA GLY A 139 0.47 -3.44 44.94
C GLY A 139 -0.95 -3.40 45.50
N ASN A 140 -1.97 -3.53 44.64
CA ASN A 140 -3.40 -3.63 44.99
C ASN A 140 -3.96 -2.52 45.91
N GLY A 141 -3.23 -1.43 46.13
CA GLY A 141 -3.65 -0.28 46.93
C GLY A 141 -4.67 0.57 46.17
N GLY A 142 -5.94 0.40 46.54
CA GLY A 142 -7.12 0.97 45.89
C GLY A 142 -7.00 2.46 45.55
N SER A 143 -6.92 2.74 44.26
CA SER A 143 -7.34 3.98 43.66
C SER A 143 -8.78 3.86 43.19
N GLU A 144 -9.48 4.99 43.14
CA GLU A 144 -10.81 5.05 42.53
C GLU A 144 -10.79 4.46 41.11
N PRO A 145 -11.74 3.57 40.77
CA PRO A 145 -11.74 2.93 39.46
C PRO A 145 -11.85 4.00 38.37
N PRO A 146 -11.10 3.87 37.26
CA PRO A 146 -11.18 4.83 36.17
C PRO A 146 -12.60 4.88 35.60
N ASN A 147 -12.98 6.05 35.06
CA ASN A 147 -14.19 6.19 34.25
C ASN A 147 -14.21 5.11 33.15
N GLU A 148 -15.39 4.64 32.77
CA GLU A 148 -15.59 3.51 31.84
C GLU A 148 -14.86 3.75 30.50
N GLU A 149 -14.86 4.99 30.02
CA GLU A 149 -14.17 5.39 28.79
C GLU A 149 -12.64 5.35 28.93
N VAL A 150 -12.10 5.84 30.05
CA VAL A 150 -10.66 5.81 30.35
C VAL A 150 -10.18 4.37 30.52
N ARG A 151 -11.01 3.52 31.14
CA ARG A 151 -10.75 2.09 31.28
C ARG A 151 -10.69 1.41 29.91
N ALA A 152 -11.69 1.67 29.06
CA ALA A 152 -11.73 1.11 27.71
C ALA A 152 -10.54 1.58 26.86
N TYR A 153 -10.10 2.83 27.01
CA TYR A 153 -8.92 3.38 26.33
C TYR A 153 -7.62 2.69 26.75
N LEU A 154 -7.38 2.57 28.06
CA LEU A 154 -6.17 1.94 28.61
C LEU A 154 -6.15 0.43 28.32
N ASP A 155 -7.30 -0.22 28.42
CA ASP A 155 -7.46 -1.64 28.11
C ASP A 155 -7.20 -1.92 26.63
N ALA A 156 -7.78 -1.12 25.73
CA ALA A 156 -7.51 -1.21 24.29
C ALA A 156 -6.02 -0.96 23.97
N GLY A 157 -5.36 -0.03 24.65
CA GLY A 157 -3.92 0.21 24.46
C GLY A 157 -3.03 -1.00 24.75
N ILE A 158 -3.43 -1.85 25.70
CA ILE A 158 -2.64 -3.02 26.14
C ILE A 158 -3.09 -4.31 25.45
N ASN A 159 -4.40 -4.50 25.30
CA ASN A 159 -5.01 -5.75 24.90
C ASN A 159 -5.49 -5.78 23.46
N SER A 160 -5.54 -4.64 22.75
CA SER A 160 -5.88 -4.60 21.33
C SER A 160 -4.74 -4.09 20.46
N SER A 161 -4.78 -4.46 19.17
CA SER A 161 -3.84 -4.03 18.15
C SER A 161 -4.47 -2.97 17.26
N TYR A 162 -3.66 -2.09 16.67
CA TYR A 162 -4.15 -1.14 15.66
C TYR A 162 -4.88 -1.83 14.49
N ALA A 163 -4.52 -3.09 14.20
CA ALA A 163 -5.09 -3.89 13.12
C ALA A 163 -6.55 -4.30 13.38
N ASP A 164 -6.99 -4.29 14.64
CA ASP A 164 -8.36 -4.61 15.03
C ASP A 164 -9.34 -3.48 14.71
N TYR A 165 -8.83 -2.33 14.25
CA TYR A 165 -9.59 -1.13 13.92
C TYR A 165 -9.30 -0.72 12.47
N PRO A 166 -9.99 -1.33 11.49
CA PRO A 166 -9.79 -1.00 10.09
C PRO A 166 -10.10 0.47 9.83
N THR A 167 -9.26 1.12 9.03
CA THR A 167 -9.52 2.50 8.59
C THR A 167 -10.72 2.46 7.63
N PRO A 168 -11.76 3.29 7.82
CA PRO A 168 -12.93 3.27 6.96
C PRO A 168 -12.53 3.55 5.51
N ASP A 169 -13.09 2.79 4.58
CA ASP A 169 -12.95 3.05 3.15
C ASP A 169 -13.65 4.37 2.78
N LEU A 170 -13.37 4.92 1.59
CA LEU A 170 -13.81 6.26 1.14
C LEU A 170 -15.33 6.54 1.25
N PHE A 171 -16.15 5.50 1.44
CA PHE A 171 -17.61 5.57 1.53
C PHE A 171 -18.18 5.03 2.85
N GLU A 172 -17.36 4.54 3.77
CA GLU A 172 -17.83 4.03 5.07
C GLU A 172 -17.71 5.08 6.17
N LYS A 173 -18.72 5.15 7.04
CA LYS A 173 -18.66 6.01 8.23
C LYS A 173 -17.64 5.41 9.20
N ALA A 174 -16.71 6.24 9.68
CA ALA A 174 -15.78 5.86 10.73
C ALA A 174 -16.56 5.30 11.93
N GLN A 175 -16.26 4.07 12.33
CA GLN A 175 -16.81 3.49 13.55
C GLN A 175 -16.13 4.17 14.74
N PRO A 176 -16.88 4.49 15.82
CA PRO A 176 -16.30 5.05 17.03
C PRO A 176 -15.29 4.06 17.61
N THR A 177 -14.04 4.49 17.74
CA THR A 177 -12.97 3.68 18.31
C THR A 177 -12.82 4.01 19.80
N PRO A 178 -12.39 3.05 20.65
CA PRO A 178 -12.07 3.33 22.06
C PRO A 178 -10.98 4.40 22.23
N PHE A 179 -10.24 4.71 21.16
CA PHE A 179 -9.22 5.75 21.12
C PHE A 179 -9.75 7.16 20.83
N ASP A 180 -11.07 7.33 20.74
CA ASP A 180 -11.73 8.62 20.50
C ASP A 180 -12.05 9.40 21.78
N ILE A 181 -11.40 9.06 22.90
CA ILE A 181 -11.47 9.81 24.16
C ILE A 181 -10.55 11.04 24.14
N GLU A 182 -10.90 12.06 24.93
CA GLU A 182 -10.04 13.19 25.21
C GLU A 182 -8.82 12.75 26.04
N LEU A 183 -7.62 12.97 25.49
CA LEU A 183 -6.35 12.58 26.12
C LEU A 183 -6.16 13.21 27.50
N GLU A 184 -6.69 14.41 27.70
CA GLU A 184 -6.62 15.16 28.97
C GLU A 184 -7.22 14.35 30.13
N GLN A 185 -8.37 13.70 29.92
CA GLN A 185 -9.03 12.87 30.93
C GLN A 185 -8.18 11.65 31.33
N VAL A 186 -7.45 11.06 30.37
CA VAL A 186 -6.58 9.92 30.63
C VAL A 186 -5.31 10.36 31.37
N VAL A 187 -4.75 11.50 30.99
CA VAL A 187 -3.56 12.07 31.63
C VAL A 187 -3.87 12.51 33.06
N GLU A 188 -4.97 13.23 33.27
CA GLU A 188 -5.43 13.67 34.61
C GLU A 188 -5.58 12.47 35.55
N TYR A 189 -6.21 11.39 35.07
CA TYR A 189 -6.29 10.14 35.82
C TYR A 189 -4.91 9.56 36.16
N LEU A 190 -3.98 9.53 35.21
CA LEU A 190 -2.62 9.01 35.46
C LEU A 190 -1.82 9.90 36.42
N GLU A 191 -2.01 11.21 36.39
CA GLU A 191 -1.38 12.16 37.30
C GLU A 191 -1.93 12.02 38.72
N GLU A 192 -3.24 11.85 38.88
CA GLU A 192 -3.87 11.56 40.17
C GLU A 192 -3.31 10.26 40.77
N GLN A 193 -3.02 9.26 39.93
CA GLN A 193 -2.42 8.00 40.33
C GLN A 193 -0.94 8.12 40.75
N MET A 194 -0.19 9.05 40.16
CA MET A 194 1.23 9.28 40.49
C MET A 194 1.42 10.21 41.69
N THR A 195 0.50 11.15 41.92
CA THR A 195 0.55 12.10 43.05
C THR A 195 0.80 11.45 44.42
N PRO A 196 0.18 10.30 44.80
CA PRO A 196 0.48 9.64 46.06
C PRO A 196 1.87 8.99 46.13
N LEU A 197 2.55 8.73 45.01
CA LEU A 197 3.91 8.16 44.98
C LEU A 197 5.00 9.19 45.32
N GLN A 198 4.72 10.49 45.22
CA GLN A 198 5.70 11.55 45.40
C GLN A 198 5.78 12.09 46.84
N LYS A 199 4.87 11.66 47.73
CA LYS A 199 4.77 12.13 49.13
C LYS A 199 5.27 11.13 50.18
N GLY A 200 5.85 10.00 49.76
CA GLY A 200 6.53 9.03 50.63
C GLY A 200 8.03 9.05 50.42
#